data_AF-A0A926A4X8-F1
#
_entry.id   AF-A0A926A4X8-F1
#
_cell.length_a   1.000
_cell.length_b   1.000
_cell.length_c   1.000
_cell.angle_alpha   90.00
_cell.angle_beta   90.00
_cell.angle_gamma   90.00
#
_symmetry.space_group_name_H-M   'P 1'
#
loop_
_entity.id
_entity.type
_entity.pdbx_description
1 polymer ?
#
loop_
_entity_poly.entity_id
_entity_poly.type
_entity_poly.pdbx_seq_one_letter_code
_entity_poly.pdbx_strand_id
1 'polypeptide(L)'
;MRRSRRTVLIVVGAVVGVLALVAVGGVVFVQRTLAFGEAPTFDTTVVGGAPEGAECRQVTGAAGGVAVEILDLGADEVYLADGDDPISRDEFAETSVRFPQTRNSERFLLFDSTCFYRTYSAPADCTGAGCFEIREFYDHTWVTLSGISGQACVPDPEGCDGDVVAPGYVSVTIIDKCQDLTWSGPTINVLRDGRGNEYVMHATATGEPDLDRPTLPEGWGLEVRTIGEPLELNPRGAGGHCYFPILRDDTLQSYHQFRYDGPAWSPEDLASR
;
A
#
# COMPACT_ATOMS: atom_id res chain seq x y z
N MET A 1 17.53 9.71 -62.45
CA MET A 1 16.73 10.28 -61.35
C MET A 1 16.13 9.16 -60.50
N ARG A 2 16.84 8.67 -59.47
CA ARG A 2 16.33 7.60 -58.59
C ARG A 2 17.07 7.52 -57.24
N ARG A 3 17.42 8.67 -56.65
CA ARG A 3 18.13 8.72 -55.35
C ARG A 3 17.44 9.55 -54.25
N SER A 4 16.29 10.16 -54.51
CA SER A 4 15.66 11.10 -53.55
C SER A 4 14.59 10.48 -52.62
N ARG A 5 14.06 9.27 -52.90
CA ARG A 5 12.97 8.69 -52.08
C ARG A 5 13.42 7.91 -50.84
N ARG A 6 14.66 7.42 -50.78
CA ARG A 6 15.15 6.65 -49.62
C ARG A 6 15.57 7.52 -48.44
N THR A 7 16.09 8.72 -48.69
CA THR A 7 16.54 9.62 -47.62
C THR A 7 15.37 10.27 -46.87
N VAL A 8 14.25 10.54 -47.54
CA VAL A 8 13.05 11.13 -46.91
C VAL A 8 12.36 10.16 -45.97
N LEU A 9 12.36 8.85 -46.26
CA LEU A 9 11.75 7.84 -45.39
C LEU A 9 12.51 7.60 -44.08
N ILE A 10 13.83 7.78 -44.08
CA ILE A 10 14.66 7.61 -42.87
C ILE A 10 14.51 8.79 -41.91
N VAL A 11 14.38 10.02 -42.44
CA VAL A 11 14.20 11.23 -41.62
C VAL A 11 12.80 11.27 -40.98
N VAL A 12 11.75 10.84 -41.70
CA VAL A 12 10.39 10.77 -41.13
C VAL A 12 10.28 9.67 -40.07
N GLY A 13 10.94 8.52 -40.27
CA GLY A 13 10.97 7.45 -39.26
C GLY A 13 11.69 7.85 -37.96
N ALA A 14 12.78 8.61 -38.06
CA ALA A 14 13.51 9.11 -36.88
C ALA A 14 12.72 10.16 -36.09
N VAL A 15 11.97 11.05 -36.76
CA VAL A 15 11.16 12.08 -36.09
C VAL A 15 9.94 11.48 -35.39
N VAL A 16 9.30 10.45 -35.99
CA VAL A 16 8.18 9.73 -35.34
C VAL A 16 8.66 8.87 -34.17
N GLY A 17 9.86 8.26 -34.26
CA GLY A 17 10.46 7.51 -33.15
C GLY A 17 10.81 8.39 -31.94
N VAL A 18 11.31 9.61 -32.16
CA VAL A 18 11.62 10.56 -31.08
C VAL A 18 10.33 11.13 -30.46
N LEU A 19 9.28 11.38 -31.24
CA LEU A 19 7.98 11.81 -30.68
C LEU A 19 7.28 10.72 -29.88
N ALA A 20 7.43 9.44 -30.26
CA ALA A 20 6.92 8.32 -29.47
C ALA A 20 7.69 8.14 -28.15
N LEU A 21 9.02 8.34 -28.14
CA LEU A 21 9.83 8.32 -26.91
C LEU A 21 9.55 9.50 -25.99
N VAL A 22 9.20 10.68 -26.52
CA VAL A 22 8.75 11.83 -25.73
C VAL A 22 7.32 11.64 -25.21
N ALA A 23 6.46 10.91 -25.93
CA ALA A 23 5.13 10.55 -25.43
C ALA A 23 5.18 9.46 -24.35
N VAL A 24 6.04 8.44 -24.49
CA VAL A 24 6.26 7.42 -23.44
C VAL A 24 7.00 8.01 -22.25
N GLY A 25 8.04 8.82 -22.47
CA GLY A 25 8.71 9.57 -21.42
C GLY A 25 7.81 10.62 -20.75
N GLY A 26 6.85 11.19 -21.50
CA GLY A 26 5.85 12.12 -21.00
C GLY A 26 4.77 11.46 -20.14
N VAL A 27 4.35 10.24 -20.46
CA VAL A 27 3.41 9.47 -19.62
C VAL A 27 4.09 8.99 -18.33
N VAL A 28 5.37 8.61 -18.38
CA VAL A 28 6.18 8.36 -17.16
C VAL A 28 6.42 9.65 -16.38
N PHE A 29 6.57 10.79 -17.04
CA PHE A 29 6.71 12.10 -16.37
C PHE A 29 5.41 12.63 -15.75
N VAL A 30 4.23 12.21 -16.21
CA VAL A 30 2.96 12.59 -15.57
C VAL A 30 2.74 11.86 -14.24
N GLN A 31 3.38 10.71 -14.01
CA GLN A 31 3.43 10.10 -12.67
C GLN A 31 4.29 10.90 -11.67
N ARG A 32 5.11 11.84 -12.17
CA ARG A 32 5.98 12.69 -11.33
C ARG A 32 5.24 13.82 -10.62
N THR A 33 3.94 13.97 -10.88
CA THR A 33 3.06 14.97 -10.27
C THR A 33 1.73 14.35 -9.89
N LEU A 34 1.75 13.26 -9.12
CA LEU A 34 0.70 13.11 -8.12
C LEU A 34 0.87 14.32 -7.20
N ALA A 35 0.06 15.35 -7.47
CA ALA A 35 0.01 16.54 -6.67
C ALA A 35 -0.35 16.09 -5.25
N PHE A 36 0.63 16.14 -4.35
CA PHE A 36 0.41 16.01 -2.92
C PHE A 36 -0.71 16.99 -2.56
N GLY A 37 -1.91 16.46 -2.34
CA GLY A 37 -3.01 17.23 -1.75
C GLY A 37 -2.59 17.74 -0.38
N GLU A 38 -3.35 18.69 0.18
CA GLU A 38 -3.17 19.05 1.58
C GLU A 38 -3.22 17.78 2.42
N ALA A 39 -2.12 17.52 3.10
CA ALA A 39 -1.96 16.41 3.98
C ALA A 39 -3.03 16.46 5.10
N PRO A 40 -3.83 15.41 5.29
CA PRO A 40 -4.77 15.39 6.40
C PRO A 40 -4.01 15.37 7.73
N THR A 41 -4.58 16.04 8.74
CA THR A 41 -4.05 16.05 10.11
C THR A 41 -4.02 14.62 10.67
N PHE A 42 -2.83 14.09 10.92
CA PHE A 42 -2.65 12.77 11.53
C PHE A 42 -2.78 12.90 13.05
N ASP A 43 -3.91 12.44 13.58
CA ASP A 43 -4.07 12.31 15.02
C ASP A 43 -3.53 10.93 15.46
N THR A 44 -2.54 10.93 16.36
CA THR A 44 -2.03 9.70 16.98
C THR A 44 -3.03 9.03 17.91
N THR A 45 -4.18 9.66 18.16
CA THR A 45 -5.27 9.06 18.93
C THR A 45 -5.77 7.80 18.21
N VAL A 46 -5.97 6.72 18.98
CA VAL A 46 -6.62 5.51 18.48
C VAL A 46 -8.04 5.90 18.09
N VAL A 47 -8.42 5.71 16.83
CA VAL A 47 -9.80 5.99 16.38
C VAL A 47 -10.77 4.91 16.88
N GLY A 48 -10.23 3.84 17.46
CA GLY A 48 -10.96 2.68 17.96
C GLY A 48 -10.99 1.56 16.92
N GLY A 49 -11.24 0.34 17.40
CA GLY A 49 -11.54 -0.81 16.55
C GLY A 49 -12.95 -0.74 15.97
N ALA A 50 -13.40 -1.85 15.38
CA ALA A 50 -14.70 -1.95 14.74
C ALA A 50 -15.85 -1.33 15.59
N PRO A 51 -16.73 -0.49 15.00
CA PRO A 51 -17.91 0.02 15.69
C PRO A 51 -18.75 -1.11 16.29
N GLU A 52 -19.47 -0.85 17.38
CA GLU A 52 -20.31 -1.87 18.01
C GLU A 52 -21.33 -2.43 17.01
N GLY A 53 -21.28 -3.75 16.79
CA GLY A 53 -22.16 -4.43 15.84
C GLY A 53 -21.77 -4.30 14.36
N ALA A 54 -20.61 -3.69 14.05
CA ALA A 54 -20.09 -3.67 12.70
C ALA A 54 -19.79 -5.08 12.21
N GLU A 55 -20.08 -5.32 10.93
CA GLU A 55 -19.69 -6.56 10.26
C GLU A 55 -18.15 -6.63 10.18
N CYS A 56 -17.61 -7.81 10.44
CA CYS A 56 -16.17 -8.04 10.39
C CYS A 56 -15.82 -8.91 9.18
N ARG A 57 -15.31 -8.28 8.12
CA ARG A 57 -14.87 -8.98 6.91
C ARG A 57 -13.42 -9.40 7.06
N GLN A 58 -13.13 -10.66 6.73
CA GLN A 58 -11.77 -11.17 6.72
C GLN A 58 -11.10 -10.80 5.40
N VAL A 59 -9.97 -10.09 5.48
CA VAL A 59 -9.18 -9.71 4.29
C VAL A 59 -8.29 -10.86 3.83
N THR A 60 -8.00 -11.81 4.73
CA THR A 60 -7.44 -13.10 4.36
C THR A 60 -8.58 -13.98 3.83
N GLY A 61 -8.79 -13.93 2.52
CA GLY A 61 -9.67 -14.88 1.85
C GLY A 61 -9.29 -16.32 2.18
N ALA A 62 -10.23 -17.23 2.02
CA ALA A 62 -10.19 -18.67 2.29
C ALA A 62 -9.05 -19.49 1.59
N ALA A 63 -7.93 -18.87 1.20
CA ALA A 63 -6.82 -19.40 0.42
C ALA A 63 -5.44 -19.16 1.08
N GLY A 64 -5.28 -19.59 2.33
CA GLY A 64 -3.95 -19.80 2.93
C GLY A 64 -3.12 -18.53 3.17
N GLY A 65 -3.75 -17.42 3.56
CA GLY A 65 -3.02 -16.22 4.03
C GLY A 65 -2.58 -15.23 2.95
N VAL A 66 -3.14 -15.31 1.73
CA VAL A 66 -2.87 -14.36 0.63
C VAL A 66 -4.16 -13.61 0.27
N ALA A 67 -4.11 -12.28 0.27
CA ALA A 67 -5.22 -11.43 -0.17
C ALA A 67 -5.25 -11.31 -1.71
N VAL A 68 -6.45 -11.27 -2.29
CA VAL A 68 -6.65 -11.03 -3.72
C VAL A 68 -7.01 -9.56 -3.90
N GLU A 69 -6.03 -8.78 -4.31
CA GLU A 69 -6.13 -7.31 -4.33
C GLU A 69 -5.72 -6.74 -5.70
N ILE A 70 -6.43 -5.69 -6.11
CA ILE A 70 -6.01 -4.82 -7.21
C ILE A 70 -5.77 -3.41 -6.68
N LEU A 71 -4.75 -2.75 -7.23
CA LEU A 71 -4.45 -1.35 -7.01
C LEU A 71 -4.89 -0.57 -8.24
N ASP A 72 -5.72 0.45 -8.08
CA ASP A 72 -6.07 1.39 -9.14
C ASP A 72 -5.19 2.64 -9.05
N LEU A 73 -4.28 2.76 -10.00
CA LEU A 73 -3.30 3.85 -10.06
C LEU A 73 -3.92 5.20 -10.47
N GLY A 74 -5.17 5.20 -10.96
CA GLY A 74 -5.89 6.41 -11.32
C GLY A 74 -6.71 6.97 -10.16
N ALA A 75 -7.14 6.12 -9.24
CA ALA A 75 -7.92 6.50 -8.05
C ALA A 75 -7.08 6.53 -6.76
N ASP A 76 -5.86 5.97 -6.77
CA ASP A 76 -5.05 5.74 -5.58
C ASP A 76 -5.77 4.86 -4.53
N GLU A 77 -6.52 3.87 -5.01
CA GLU A 77 -7.35 2.97 -4.22
C GLU A 77 -6.92 1.50 -4.36
N VAL A 78 -7.06 0.75 -3.26
CA VAL A 78 -6.90 -0.70 -3.23
C VAL A 78 -8.28 -1.34 -3.08
N TYR A 79 -8.55 -2.33 -3.92
CA TYR A 79 -9.76 -3.13 -3.87
C TYR A 79 -9.44 -4.58 -3.52
N LEU A 80 -10.29 -5.17 -2.67
CA LEU A 80 -10.22 -6.56 -2.23
C LEU A 80 -11.32 -7.37 -2.93
N ALA A 81 -11.00 -8.55 -3.43
CA ALA A 81 -12.03 -9.48 -3.92
C ALA A 81 -12.93 -9.93 -2.76
N ASP A 82 -14.15 -9.43 -2.73
CA ASP A 82 -15.17 -9.69 -1.72
C ASP A 82 -16.54 -9.20 -2.25
N GLY A 83 -17.63 -9.51 -1.54
CA GLY A 83 -19.00 -9.17 -1.95
C GLY A 83 -19.80 -10.40 -2.38
N ASP A 84 -20.79 -10.18 -3.26
CA ASP A 84 -21.73 -11.22 -3.67
C ASP A 84 -21.15 -12.19 -4.72
N ASP A 85 -20.16 -11.76 -5.51
CA ASP A 85 -19.51 -12.55 -6.56
C ASP A 85 -17.99 -12.26 -6.64
N PRO A 86 -17.21 -12.60 -5.60
CA PRO A 86 -15.78 -12.31 -5.59
C PRO A 86 -14.99 -13.27 -6.49
N ILE A 87 -13.99 -12.74 -7.19
CA ILE A 87 -13.10 -13.56 -8.01
C ILE A 87 -12.32 -14.56 -7.16
N SER A 88 -12.20 -15.81 -7.63
CA SER A 88 -11.38 -16.81 -6.97
C SER A 88 -9.88 -16.56 -7.18
N ARG A 89 -9.02 -17.07 -6.30
CA ARG A 89 -7.55 -16.93 -6.46
C ARG A 89 -7.04 -17.54 -7.77
N ASP A 90 -7.51 -18.73 -8.12
CA ASP A 90 -7.07 -19.44 -9.31
C ASP A 90 -7.48 -18.67 -10.58
N GLU A 91 -8.71 -18.15 -10.60
CA GLU A 91 -9.19 -17.32 -11.70
C GLU A 91 -8.48 -15.97 -11.76
N PHE A 92 -8.22 -15.33 -10.62
CA PHE A 92 -7.45 -14.09 -10.56
C PHE A 92 -6.04 -14.27 -11.10
N ALA A 93 -5.40 -15.41 -10.82
CA ALA A 93 -4.08 -15.75 -11.33
C ALA A 93 -4.04 -15.78 -12.86
N GLU A 94 -5.13 -16.18 -13.51
CA GLU A 94 -5.28 -16.23 -14.97
C GLU A 94 -5.83 -14.92 -15.57
N THR A 95 -6.42 -14.05 -14.75
CA THR A 95 -7.07 -12.82 -15.19
C THR A 95 -6.07 -11.72 -15.60
N SER A 96 -6.23 -11.18 -16.81
CA SER A 96 -5.43 -10.05 -17.28
C SER A 96 -5.99 -8.73 -16.73
N VAL A 97 -5.37 -8.24 -15.66
CA VAL A 97 -5.62 -6.89 -15.12
C VAL A 97 -5.03 -5.84 -16.07
N ARG A 98 -5.76 -4.75 -16.32
CA ARG A 98 -5.39 -3.72 -17.29
C ARG A 98 -5.35 -2.35 -16.64
N PHE A 99 -4.49 -1.49 -17.17
CA PHE A 99 -4.40 -0.09 -16.77
C PHE A 99 -5.79 0.60 -16.78
N PRO A 100 -6.14 1.41 -15.75
CA PRO A 100 -5.27 1.90 -14.67
C PRO A 100 -5.05 0.93 -13.51
N GLN A 101 -5.68 -0.25 -13.52
CA GLN A 101 -5.48 -1.24 -12.47
C GLN A 101 -4.21 -2.07 -12.69
N THR A 102 -3.61 -2.47 -11.58
CA THR A 102 -2.57 -3.50 -11.50
C THR A 102 -2.91 -4.48 -10.39
N ARG A 103 -2.38 -5.70 -10.45
CA ARG A 103 -2.41 -6.58 -9.28
C ARG A 103 -1.64 -5.90 -8.17
N ASN A 104 -2.22 -5.81 -6.98
CA ASN A 104 -1.40 -5.50 -5.83
C ASN A 104 -0.43 -6.67 -5.65
N SER A 105 0.84 -6.37 -5.41
CA SER A 105 1.90 -7.38 -5.30
C SER A 105 1.45 -8.58 -4.46
N GLU A 106 1.64 -9.81 -4.95
CA GLU A 106 1.38 -11.01 -4.15
C GLU A 106 2.30 -10.98 -2.93
N ARG A 107 1.73 -10.68 -1.78
CA ARG A 107 2.43 -10.57 -0.51
C ARG A 107 1.93 -11.65 0.43
N PHE A 108 2.87 -12.25 1.13
CA PHE A 108 2.56 -13.21 2.18
C PHE A 108 2.35 -12.43 3.47
N LEU A 109 1.10 -12.41 3.92
CA LEU A 109 0.69 -11.69 5.12
C LEU A 109 1.15 -12.45 6.37
N LEU A 110 1.64 -11.70 7.38
CA LEU A 110 2.22 -12.27 8.60
C LEU A 110 1.36 -12.07 9.86
N PHE A 111 0.23 -11.38 9.75
CA PHE A 111 -0.76 -11.32 10.82
C PHE A 111 -1.70 -12.53 10.74
N ASP A 112 -2.24 -12.95 11.89
CA ASP A 112 -3.04 -14.16 12.05
C ASP A 112 -4.52 -13.93 11.77
N SER A 113 -5.02 -12.73 12.02
CA SER A 113 -6.40 -12.36 11.76
C SER A 113 -6.55 -10.88 11.47
N THR A 114 -7.68 -10.55 10.86
CA THR A 114 -8.05 -9.17 10.57
C THR A 114 -9.51 -8.90 10.86
N CYS A 115 -9.87 -7.65 11.00
CA CYS A 115 -11.26 -7.22 10.97
C CYS A 115 -11.40 -5.98 10.11
N PHE A 116 -11.78 -6.15 8.84
CA PHE A 116 -12.14 -5.02 7.99
C PHE A 116 -13.61 -4.69 8.21
N TYR A 117 -13.86 -3.53 8.79
CA TYR A 117 -15.18 -3.19 9.34
C TYR A 117 -15.90 -2.07 8.60
N ARG A 118 -15.22 -1.32 7.72
CA ARG A 118 -15.84 -0.39 6.76
C ARG A 118 -14.85 0.08 5.70
N THR A 119 -15.35 0.51 4.55
CA THR A 119 -14.56 1.30 3.60
C THR A 119 -14.13 2.63 4.24
N TYR A 120 -12.93 3.08 3.92
CA TYR A 120 -12.34 4.30 4.49
C TYR A 120 -13.20 5.57 4.27
N SER A 121 -13.91 5.64 3.14
CA SER A 121 -14.83 6.71 2.76
C SER A 121 -16.19 6.66 3.47
N ALA A 122 -16.51 5.55 4.15
CA ALA A 122 -17.81 5.35 4.80
C ALA A 122 -17.93 6.14 6.12
N PRO A 123 -19.16 6.47 6.57
CA PRO A 123 -19.37 7.08 7.88
C PRO A 123 -18.76 6.25 9.03
N ALA A 124 -18.28 6.94 10.07
CA ALA A 124 -17.62 6.31 11.21
C ALA A 124 -18.48 5.28 11.95
N ASP A 125 -19.81 5.44 11.92
CA ASP A 125 -20.76 4.52 12.54
C ASP A 125 -21.12 3.31 11.67
N CYS A 126 -20.61 3.23 10.43
CA CYS A 126 -20.87 2.14 9.49
C CYS A 126 -22.38 1.87 9.28
N THR A 127 -23.24 2.88 9.40
CA THR A 127 -24.69 2.66 9.28
C THR A 127 -25.15 2.65 7.81
N GLY A 128 -25.86 1.57 7.43
CA GLY A 128 -26.54 1.44 6.13
C GLY A 128 -25.72 0.76 5.02
N ALA A 129 -26.28 0.75 3.80
CA ALA A 129 -25.71 0.04 2.64
C ALA A 129 -24.38 0.60 2.13
N GLY A 130 -23.94 1.76 2.64
CA GLY A 130 -22.69 2.42 2.26
C GLY A 130 -21.50 2.09 3.16
N CYS A 131 -21.63 1.14 4.11
CA CYS A 131 -20.50 0.78 4.95
C CYS A 131 -19.37 0.07 4.18
N PHE A 132 -19.73 -0.72 3.17
CA PHE A 132 -18.78 -1.32 2.23
C PHE A 132 -19.09 -0.85 0.82
N GLU A 133 -18.14 -0.16 0.22
CA GLU A 133 -18.27 0.35 -1.13
C GLU A 133 -17.89 -0.74 -2.14
N ILE A 134 -18.90 -1.35 -2.74
CA ILE A 134 -18.74 -2.39 -3.76
C ILE A 134 -18.48 -1.76 -5.14
N ARG A 135 -17.52 -2.35 -5.85
CA ARG A 135 -17.18 -2.10 -7.24
C ARG A 135 -17.27 -3.39 -8.04
N GLU A 136 -17.48 -3.25 -9.35
CA GLU A 136 -17.44 -4.37 -10.27
C GLU A 136 -16.25 -4.17 -11.22
N PHE A 137 -15.32 -5.13 -11.21
CA PHE A 137 -14.21 -5.18 -12.14
C PHE A 137 -14.04 -6.60 -12.64
N TYR A 138 -13.76 -6.75 -13.94
CA TYR A 138 -13.52 -8.05 -14.55
C TYR A 138 -14.69 -9.04 -14.37
N ASP A 139 -15.92 -8.53 -14.37
CA ASP A 139 -17.16 -9.29 -14.14
C ASP A 139 -17.28 -9.90 -12.72
N HIS A 140 -16.51 -9.39 -11.75
CA HIS A 140 -16.52 -9.81 -10.35
C HIS A 140 -16.72 -8.63 -9.39
N THR A 141 -17.17 -8.90 -8.17
CA THR A 141 -17.32 -7.89 -7.11
C THR A 141 -16.04 -7.69 -6.33
N TRP A 142 -15.81 -6.43 -5.96
CA TRP A 142 -14.66 -5.99 -5.17
C TRP A 142 -15.13 -4.99 -4.12
N VAL A 143 -14.58 -5.06 -2.91
CA VAL A 143 -14.80 -4.03 -1.89
C VAL A 143 -13.65 -3.04 -1.91
N THR A 144 -13.96 -1.75 -1.85
CA THR A 144 -12.97 -0.68 -1.66
C THR A 144 -12.36 -0.80 -0.27
N LEU A 145 -11.10 -1.22 -0.21
CA LEU A 145 -10.40 -1.56 1.03
C LEU A 145 -9.73 -0.33 1.65
N SER A 146 -9.01 0.43 0.82
CA SER A 146 -8.23 1.57 1.31
C SER A 146 -7.92 2.61 0.24
N GLY A 147 -7.66 3.84 0.68
CA GLY A 147 -7.09 4.91 -0.15
C GLY A 147 -5.66 5.25 0.28
N ILE A 148 -4.84 5.73 -0.65
CA ILE A 148 -3.49 6.26 -0.35
C ILE A 148 -3.61 7.75 -0.04
N SER A 149 -3.24 8.13 1.19
CA SER A 149 -3.34 9.52 1.67
C SER A 149 -2.01 10.28 1.60
N GLY A 150 -0.91 9.57 1.39
CA GLY A 150 0.41 10.19 1.26
C GLY A 150 1.52 9.17 1.04
N GLN A 151 2.60 9.61 0.41
CA GLN A 151 3.79 8.81 0.18
C GLN A 151 5.05 9.66 0.36
N ALA A 152 6.14 9.02 0.80
CA ALA A 152 7.46 9.62 0.88
C ALA A 152 8.56 8.57 0.85
N CYS A 153 9.80 9.04 0.83
CA CYS A 153 10.98 8.22 0.99
C CYS A 153 11.87 8.79 2.09
N VAL A 154 12.55 7.90 2.82
CA VAL A 154 13.44 8.26 3.92
C VAL A 154 14.81 7.63 3.65
N PRO A 155 15.93 8.35 3.83
CA PRO A 155 16.02 9.72 4.39
C PRO A 155 15.55 10.85 3.46
N ASP A 156 15.52 10.64 2.16
CA ASP A 156 15.19 11.67 1.16
C ASP A 156 14.49 11.05 -0.07
N PRO A 157 13.84 11.85 -0.93
CA PRO A 157 12.97 11.34 -2.00
C PRO A 157 13.71 10.61 -3.13
N GLU A 158 15.02 10.73 -3.27
CA GLU A 158 15.76 10.15 -4.41
C GLU A 158 15.92 8.63 -4.31
N GLY A 159 15.72 8.04 -3.13
CA GLY A 159 15.90 6.61 -2.90
C GLY A 159 14.67 5.74 -3.17
N CYS A 160 13.55 6.31 -3.59
CA CYS A 160 12.35 5.54 -3.92
C CYS A 160 11.83 5.92 -5.30
N ASP A 161 11.54 4.92 -6.13
CA ASP A 161 10.96 5.09 -7.47
C ASP A 161 9.83 4.08 -7.68
N GLY A 162 8.58 4.55 -7.52
CA GLY A 162 7.40 3.71 -7.54
C GLY A 162 7.46 2.58 -6.52
N ASP A 163 7.55 1.34 -7.01
CA ASP A 163 7.65 0.15 -6.17
C ASP A 163 9.06 -0.24 -5.74
N VAL A 164 10.07 0.50 -6.19
CA VAL A 164 11.49 0.23 -5.93
C VAL A 164 11.98 1.11 -4.79
N VAL A 165 12.63 0.48 -3.82
CA VAL A 165 13.31 1.14 -2.71
C VAL A 165 14.80 0.84 -2.81
N ALA A 166 15.64 1.87 -2.82
CA ALA A 166 17.08 1.71 -2.88
C ALA A 166 17.66 1.26 -1.52
N PRO A 167 18.78 0.52 -1.50
CA PRO A 167 19.48 0.18 -0.27
C PRO A 167 19.81 1.42 0.57
N GLY A 168 19.51 1.38 1.86
CA GLY A 168 19.67 2.48 2.81
C GLY A 168 18.44 3.38 2.93
N TYR A 169 17.36 3.07 2.21
CA TYR A 169 16.11 3.82 2.22
C TYR A 169 14.93 2.98 2.66
N VAL A 170 13.84 3.65 3.03
CA VAL A 170 12.52 3.05 3.16
C VAL A 170 11.49 3.95 2.48
N SER A 171 10.51 3.35 1.81
CA SER A 171 9.32 4.09 1.38
C SER A 171 8.30 4.14 2.51
N VAL A 172 7.67 5.28 2.71
CA VAL A 172 6.57 5.51 3.65
C VAL A 172 5.30 5.70 2.85
N THR A 173 4.26 4.93 3.16
CA THR A 173 2.92 5.09 2.59
C THR A 173 1.93 5.27 3.73
N ILE A 174 1.16 6.36 3.72
CA ILE A 174 0.02 6.53 4.63
C ILE A 174 -1.21 6.01 3.91
N ILE A 175 -1.80 4.95 4.44
CA ILE A 175 -2.99 4.31 3.90
C ILE A 175 -4.16 4.60 4.82
N ASP A 176 -5.29 5.06 4.27
CA ASP A 176 -6.57 5.15 4.97
C ASP A 176 -7.32 3.83 4.81
N LYS A 177 -7.40 3.06 5.88
CA LYS A 177 -7.92 1.69 5.95
C LYS A 177 -8.50 1.40 7.32
N CYS A 178 -9.81 1.21 7.38
CA CYS A 178 -10.52 0.87 8.61
C CYS A 178 -10.52 -0.65 8.85
N GLN A 179 -9.36 -1.15 9.28
CA GLN A 179 -9.12 -2.56 9.52
C GLN A 179 -8.31 -2.76 10.80
N ASP A 180 -8.74 -3.70 11.64
CA ASP A 180 -7.94 -4.19 12.77
C ASP A 180 -7.07 -5.36 12.32
N LEU A 181 -5.84 -5.43 12.84
CA LEU A 181 -4.88 -6.50 12.54
C LEU A 181 -4.40 -7.15 13.84
N THR A 182 -4.23 -8.46 13.84
CA THR A 182 -3.79 -9.19 15.04
C THR A 182 -2.65 -10.15 14.73
N TRP A 183 -1.58 -10.06 15.51
CA TRP A 183 -0.52 -11.07 15.60
C TRP A 183 -0.67 -11.85 16.91
N SER A 184 -0.99 -13.12 16.81
CA SER A 184 -1.20 -14.07 17.91
C SER A 184 0.02 -14.97 18.17
N GLY A 185 0.95 -15.06 17.22
CA GLY A 185 2.17 -15.85 17.36
C GLY A 185 3.07 -15.37 18.51
N PRO A 186 3.86 -16.25 19.15
CA PRO A 186 4.70 -15.87 20.30
C PRO A 186 5.83 -14.90 19.93
N THR A 187 6.06 -14.66 18.64
CA THR A 187 7.11 -13.79 18.13
C THR A 187 6.61 -12.93 16.99
N ILE A 188 7.11 -11.69 16.95
CA ILE A 188 6.91 -10.73 15.86
C ILE A 188 8.27 -10.21 15.38
N ASN A 189 8.34 -9.75 14.14
CA ASN A 189 9.51 -9.07 13.59
C ASN A 189 9.29 -7.57 13.67
N VAL A 190 10.21 -6.86 14.32
CA VAL A 190 10.08 -5.44 14.64
C VAL A 190 11.17 -4.63 13.97
N LEU A 191 10.77 -3.60 13.24
CA LEU A 191 11.62 -2.54 12.74
C LEU A 191 11.60 -1.37 13.73
N ARG A 192 12.78 -0.85 14.08
CA ARG A 192 12.98 0.35 14.90
C ARG A 192 13.61 1.44 14.03
N ASP A 193 13.12 2.68 14.17
CA ASP A 193 13.63 3.84 13.40
C ASP A 193 14.75 4.62 14.11
N GLY A 194 15.20 4.14 15.27
CA GLY A 194 16.20 4.84 16.11
C GLY A 194 15.69 6.10 16.81
N ARG A 195 14.40 6.45 16.66
CA ARG A 195 13.76 7.65 17.25
C ARG A 195 12.63 7.31 18.23
N GLY A 196 12.47 6.02 18.54
CA GLY A 196 11.47 5.51 19.49
C GLY A 196 10.23 4.91 18.82
N ASN A 197 10.08 5.04 17.50
CA ASN A 197 8.98 4.39 16.79
C ASN A 197 9.31 2.93 16.52
N GLU A 198 8.27 2.08 16.54
CA GLU A 198 8.40 0.67 16.23
C GLU A 198 7.29 0.23 15.27
N TYR A 199 7.68 -0.66 14.36
CA TYR A 199 6.84 -1.15 13.29
C TYR A 199 6.89 -2.68 13.28
N VAL A 200 5.74 -3.34 13.14
CA VAL A 200 5.63 -4.80 13.05
C VAL A 200 5.56 -5.20 11.59
N MET A 201 6.36 -6.19 11.19
CA MET A 201 6.34 -6.72 9.83
C MET A 201 4.98 -7.37 9.54
N HIS A 202 4.30 -6.88 8.51
CA HIS A 202 2.99 -7.38 8.10
C HIS A 202 3.03 -8.23 6.84
N ALA A 203 4.06 -8.06 5.99
CA ALA A 203 4.18 -8.80 4.74
C ALA A 203 5.62 -8.96 4.27
N THR A 204 5.84 -10.03 3.51
CA THR A 204 7.07 -10.26 2.75
C THR A 204 6.73 -10.65 1.30
N ALA A 205 7.69 -10.43 0.39
CA ALA A 205 7.57 -10.88 -1.00
C ALA A 205 7.84 -12.39 -1.17
N THR A 206 8.51 -13.02 -0.20
CA THR A 206 9.00 -14.41 -0.29
C THR A 206 8.22 -15.41 0.55
N GLY A 207 7.40 -14.95 1.49
CA GLY A 207 6.77 -15.81 2.50
C GLY A 207 7.58 -15.95 3.79
N GLU A 208 8.86 -15.60 3.77
CA GLU A 208 9.76 -15.75 4.91
C GLU A 208 10.36 -14.39 5.30
N PRO A 209 10.26 -13.97 6.57
CA PRO A 209 10.95 -12.79 7.08
C PRO A 209 12.47 -12.90 6.97
N ASP A 210 13.11 -11.83 6.53
CA ASP A 210 14.56 -11.66 6.39
C ASP A 210 15.01 -10.41 7.15
N LEU A 211 15.75 -10.61 8.23
CA LEU A 211 16.18 -9.53 9.12
C LEU A 211 17.62 -9.07 8.86
N ASP A 212 18.38 -9.82 8.05
CA ASP A 212 19.82 -9.63 7.86
C ASP A 212 20.15 -8.96 6.52
N ARG A 213 19.33 -9.21 5.48
CA ARG A 213 19.54 -8.68 4.14
C ARG A 213 19.15 -7.20 3.94
N PRO A 214 18.07 -6.68 4.56
CA PRO A 214 17.64 -5.31 4.29
C PRO A 214 18.74 -4.30 4.61
N THR A 215 18.98 -3.36 3.71
CA THR A 215 19.87 -2.24 3.98
C THR A 215 19.02 -1.07 4.46
N LEU A 216 19.01 -0.82 5.76
CA LEU A 216 18.17 0.19 6.39
C LEU A 216 18.87 1.56 6.50
N PRO A 217 18.10 2.65 6.68
CA PRO A 217 18.67 3.95 7.01
C PRO A 217 19.54 3.93 8.27
N GLU A 218 20.45 4.90 8.39
CA GLU A 218 21.35 4.99 9.55
C GLU A 218 20.56 5.08 10.88
N GLY A 219 20.93 4.24 11.86
CA GLY A 219 20.30 4.19 13.19
C GLY A 219 19.05 3.29 13.27
N TRP A 220 18.62 2.71 12.15
CA TRP A 220 17.49 1.79 12.11
C TRP A 220 17.95 0.35 12.34
N GLY A 221 17.03 -0.52 12.75
CA GLY A 221 17.35 -1.93 12.99
C GLY A 221 16.14 -2.84 13.03
N LEU A 222 16.36 -4.11 12.70
CA LEU A 222 15.39 -5.18 12.78
C LEU A 222 15.71 -6.12 13.95
N GLU A 223 14.67 -6.60 14.63
CA GLU A 223 14.80 -7.61 15.68
C GLU A 223 13.60 -8.57 15.67
N VAL A 224 13.82 -9.79 16.14
CA VAL A 224 12.73 -10.67 16.58
C VAL A 224 12.39 -10.32 18.01
N ARG A 225 11.10 -10.16 18.30
CA ARG A 225 10.59 -9.90 19.65
C ARG A 225 9.59 -10.96 20.06
N THR A 226 9.75 -11.48 21.28
CA THR A 226 8.74 -12.33 21.91
C THR A 226 7.61 -11.48 22.50
N ILE A 227 6.37 -11.88 22.25
CA ILE A 227 5.18 -11.26 22.83
C ILE A 227 4.47 -12.23 23.77
N GLY A 228 3.97 -11.72 24.90
CA GLY A 228 3.25 -12.52 25.91
C GLY A 228 1.74 -12.54 25.71
N GLU A 229 1.22 -11.62 24.92
CA GLU A 229 -0.18 -11.46 24.56
C GLU A 229 -0.26 -11.08 23.08
N PRO A 230 -1.37 -11.36 22.38
CA PRO A 230 -1.54 -10.95 20.99
C PRO A 230 -1.30 -9.45 20.80
N LEU A 231 -0.55 -9.09 19.77
CA LEU A 231 -0.42 -7.71 19.34
C LEU A 231 -1.63 -7.36 18.48
N GLU A 232 -2.51 -6.53 19.03
CA GLU A 232 -3.61 -5.91 18.30
C GLU A 232 -3.18 -4.55 17.77
N LEU A 233 -3.46 -4.32 16.50
CA LEU A 233 -3.17 -3.07 15.85
C LEU A 233 -4.44 -2.46 15.25
N ASN A 234 -4.78 -1.28 15.74
CA ASN A 234 -5.90 -0.47 15.27
C ASN A 234 -5.37 0.77 14.52
N PRO A 235 -6.15 1.29 13.55
CA PRO A 235 -5.78 2.52 12.85
C PRO A 235 -5.80 3.74 13.76
N ARG A 236 -5.05 4.78 13.36
CA ARG A 236 -4.98 6.09 14.02
C ARG A 236 -5.57 7.17 13.12
N GLY A 237 -6.10 8.27 13.67
CA GLY A 237 -6.75 9.28 12.85
C GLY A 237 -7.85 10.07 13.54
N ALA A 238 -8.54 10.91 12.78
CA ALA A 238 -9.62 11.77 13.26
C ALA A 238 -10.66 11.98 12.15
N GLY A 239 -11.83 12.49 12.52
CA GLY A 239 -12.88 12.86 11.55
C GLY A 239 -13.48 11.70 10.76
N GLY A 240 -13.33 10.45 11.25
CA GLY A 240 -13.79 9.25 10.56
C GLY A 240 -12.76 8.61 9.64
N HIS A 241 -11.52 9.10 9.59
CA HIS A 241 -10.41 8.46 8.88
C HIS A 241 -9.67 7.42 9.73
N CYS A 242 -9.07 6.43 9.08
CA CYS A 242 -8.40 5.28 9.68
C CYS A 242 -6.99 5.09 9.10
N TYR A 243 -6.01 5.86 9.53
CA TYR A 243 -4.68 5.84 8.94
C TYR A 243 -3.76 4.75 9.52
N PHE A 244 -3.02 4.13 8.61
CA PHE A 244 -1.84 3.32 8.88
C PHE A 244 -0.62 3.88 8.15
N PRO A 245 0.43 4.26 8.88
CA PRO A 245 1.77 4.37 8.31
C PRO A 245 2.31 2.97 8.00
N ILE A 246 2.63 2.74 6.74
CA ILE A 246 3.28 1.53 6.24
C ILE A 246 4.66 1.89 5.74
N LEU A 247 5.66 1.18 6.24
CA LEU A 247 7.02 1.25 5.72
C LEU A 247 7.28 0.08 4.79
N ARG A 248 8.15 0.28 3.80
CA ARG A 248 8.70 -0.80 2.97
C ARG A 248 10.20 -0.61 2.76
N ASP A 249 10.96 -1.70 2.89
CA ASP A 249 12.42 -1.72 2.68
C ASP A 249 12.83 -2.14 1.26
N ASP A 250 14.13 -2.15 1.00
CA ASP A 250 14.77 -2.54 -0.28
C ASP A 250 14.60 -4.03 -0.62
N THR A 251 14.06 -4.82 0.30
CA THR A 251 13.75 -6.24 0.12
C THR A 251 12.27 -6.52 -0.04
N LEU A 252 11.45 -5.47 -0.17
CA LEU A 252 9.99 -5.51 -0.31
C LEU A 252 9.26 -6.10 0.91
N GLN A 253 9.86 -6.04 2.10
CA GLN A 253 9.14 -6.32 3.34
C GLN A 253 8.42 -5.06 3.80
N SER A 254 7.23 -5.24 4.35
CA SER A 254 6.40 -4.11 4.78
C SER A 254 6.00 -4.20 6.24
N TYR A 255 5.91 -3.02 6.87
CA TYR A 255 5.80 -2.89 8.32
C TYR A 255 4.72 -1.88 8.69
N HIS A 256 3.85 -2.24 9.62
CA HIS A 256 2.87 -1.33 10.21
C HIS A 256 3.39 -0.69 11.48
N GLN A 257 3.22 0.62 11.65
CA GLN A 257 3.58 1.28 12.90
C GLN A 257 2.63 0.89 14.04
N PHE A 258 3.18 0.37 15.15
CA PHE A 258 2.39 0.02 16.35
C PHE A 258 2.81 0.79 17.60
N ARG A 259 4.02 1.37 17.62
CA ARG A 259 4.50 2.24 18.70
C ARG A 259 4.89 3.62 18.17
N TYR A 260 4.42 4.66 18.87
CA TYR A 260 4.49 6.07 18.48
C TYR A 260 5.17 6.91 19.58
N ASP A 261 6.44 6.66 19.87
CA ASP A 261 7.19 7.43 20.87
C ASP A 261 7.96 8.62 20.26
N GLY A 262 8.09 8.67 18.92
CA GLY A 262 8.62 9.79 18.16
C GLY A 262 7.52 10.50 17.35
N PRO A 263 7.87 11.48 16.49
CA PRO A 263 6.91 12.02 15.53
C PRO A 263 6.34 10.88 14.69
N ALA A 264 5.02 10.80 14.63
CA ALA A 264 4.35 9.89 13.72
C ALA A 264 4.62 10.33 12.28
N TRP A 265 4.68 9.39 11.35
CA TRP A 265 4.63 9.77 9.94
C TRP A 265 3.23 10.28 9.64
N SER A 266 3.08 11.61 9.62
CA SER A 266 1.86 12.25 9.16
C SER A 266 1.98 12.55 7.67
N PRO A 267 0.87 12.59 6.92
CA PRO A 267 0.88 13.16 5.58
C PRO A 267 1.54 14.56 5.55
N GLU A 268 1.45 15.34 6.63
CA GLU A 268 1.98 16.72 6.72
C GLU A 268 3.52 16.73 6.80
N ASP A 269 4.10 15.74 7.49
CA ASP A 269 5.53 15.50 7.51
C ASP A 269 6.06 15.05 6.13
N LEU A 270 5.22 14.38 5.34
CA LEU A 270 5.56 13.93 3.99
C LEU A 270 5.45 15.07 2.97
N ALA A 271 4.48 15.96 3.11
CA ALA A 271 4.25 17.08 2.18
C ALA A 271 5.22 18.27 2.36
N SER A 272 5.94 18.34 3.49
CA SER A 272 6.81 19.46 3.86
C SER A 272 8.31 19.23 3.63
N ARG A 273 8.68 18.09 3.03
CA ARG A 273 10.07 17.67 2.74
C ARG A 273 10.28 17.46 1.25
#